data_AF-A0AA38F928-F1
#
_entry.id   AF-A0AA38F928-F1
#
_cell.length_a   1.000
_cell.length_b   1.000
_cell.length_c   1.000
_cell.angle_alpha   90.00
_cell.angle_beta   90.00
_cell.angle_gamma   90.00
#
_symmetry.space_group_name_H-M   'P 1'
#
loop_
_entity.id
_entity.type
_entity.pdbx_description
1 polymer ?
#
loop_
_entity_poly.entity_id
_entity_poly.type
_entity_poly.pdbx_seq_one_letter_code
_entity_poly.pdbx_strand_id
1 'polypeptide(L)'
;MSWETCRAKRIQGGWKTSYLLQNRCRKAKLWDWKTKKTLFGLLVTPVALYGCEVWGSSVSKHGWRQLERIQKHLITSTLKVKSTVPYEILLAEAGTFPMEASAITRLISYLKKVESMDNLRWPKMVTEDNLERRKKTWMKQNNKWMNKWGINFQECPNNNREIKNYVMEKFRTAMWTEQMG
;
A
#
# COMPACT_ATOMS: atom_id res chain seq x y z
N MET A 1 11.11 -19.13 8.82
CA MET A 1 9.83 -18.73 8.19
C MET A 1 10.14 -17.68 7.13
N SER A 2 9.97 -17.98 5.84
CA SER A 2 10.28 -17.05 4.74
C SER A 2 9.22 -15.93 4.68
N TRP A 3 9.66 -14.68 4.43
CA TRP A 3 8.77 -13.54 4.20
C TRP A 3 7.76 -13.79 3.06
N GLU A 4 8.11 -14.68 2.12
CA GLU A 4 7.25 -15.09 1.01
C GLU A 4 6.03 -15.86 1.48
N THR A 5 6.18 -16.77 2.44
CA THR A 5 5.05 -17.54 3.01
C THR A 5 4.09 -16.61 3.74
N CYS A 6 4.62 -15.64 4.49
CA CYS A 6 3.81 -14.62 5.15
C CYS A 6 3.03 -13.77 4.13
N ARG A 7 3.69 -13.32 3.06
CA ARG A 7 3.06 -12.56 1.98
C ARG A 7 1.97 -13.33 1.27
N ALA A 8 2.23 -14.60 0.92
CA ALA A 8 1.25 -15.47 0.28
C ALA A 8 -0.02 -15.62 1.14
N LYS A 9 0.13 -15.77 2.47
CA LYS A 9 -1.00 -15.78 3.41
C LYS A 9 -1.78 -14.46 3.39
N ARG A 10 -1.12 -13.30 3.28
CA ARG A 10 -1.79 -11.98 3.19
C ARG A 10 -2.53 -11.78 1.88
N ILE A 11 -1.95 -12.21 0.76
CA ILE A 11 -2.63 -12.20 -0.54
C ILE A 11 -3.87 -13.09 -0.50
N GLN A 12 -3.73 -14.32 0.00
CA GLN A 12 -4.86 -15.26 0.12
C GLN A 12 -5.95 -14.71 1.06
N GLY A 13 -5.56 -14.14 2.21
CA GLY A 13 -6.48 -13.49 3.13
C GLY A 13 -7.21 -12.31 2.48
N GLY A 14 -6.49 -11.46 1.75
CA GLY A 14 -7.06 -10.34 1.01
C GLY A 14 -8.07 -10.77 -0.05
N TRP A 15 -7.78 -11.83 -0.81
CA TRP A 15 -8.73 -12.42 -1.75
C TRP A 15 -9.99 -12.96 -1.06
N LYS A 16 -9.82 -13.76 0.00
CA LYS A 16 -10.95 -14.31 0.78
C LYS A 16 -11.86 -13.20 1.31
N THR A 17 -11.28 -12.17 1.91
CA THR A 17 -12.04 -11.03 2.44
C THR A 17 -12.69 -10.21 1.32
N SER A 18 -12.02 -10.04 0.17
CA SER A 18 -12.59 -9.36 -1.00
C SER A 18 -13.82 -10.09 -1.55
N TYR A 19 -13.76 -11.41 -1.72
CA TYR A 19 -14.92 -12.20 -2.15
C TYR A 19 -16.06 -12.16 -1.12
N LEU A 20 -15.74 -12.27 0.16
CA LEU A 20 -16.73 -12.16 1.23
C LEU A 20 -17.42 -10.79 1.21
N LEU A 21 -16.65 -9.71 1.05
CA LEU A 21 -17.15 -8.35 0.91
C LEU A 21 -18.11 -8.25 -0.27
N GLN A 22 -17.67 -8.69 -1.46
CA GLN A 22 -18.50 -8.62 -2.67
C GLN A 22 -19.81 -9.40 -2.51
N ASN A 23 -19.76 -10.60 -1.92
CA ASN A 23 -20.95 -11.41 -1.65
C ASN A 23 -21.90 -10.72 -0.66
N ARG A 24 -21.38 -10.10 0.40
CA ARG A 24 -22.19 -9.34 1.36
C ARG A 24 -22.82 -8.11 0.72
N CYS A 25 -22.07 -7.35 -0.07
CA CYS A 25 -22.60 -6.21 -0.81
C CYS A 25 -23.72 -6.65 -1.77
N ARG A 26 -23.56 -7.77 -2.48
CA ARG A 26 -24.60 -8.32 -3.36
C ARG A 26 -25.87 -8.69 -2.59
N LYS A 27 -25.73 -9.39 -1.46
CA LYS A 27 -26.86 -9.76 -0.60
C LYS A 27 -27.60 -8.52 -0.05
N ALA A 28 -26.85 -7.50 0.36
CA ALA A 28 -27.38 -6.25 0.88
C ALA A 28 -27.82 -5.26 -0.23
N LYS A 29 -27.75 -5.64 -1.52
CA LYS A 29 -28.05 -4.78 -2.68
C LYS A 29 -27.28 -3.44 -2.67
N LEU A 30 -26.06 -3.45 -2.14
CA LEU A 30 -25.15 -2.31 -2.16
C LEU A 30 -24.45 -2.27 -3.51
N TRP A 31 -24.90 -1.40 -4.41
CA TRP A 31 -24.33 -1.27 -5.76
C TRP A 31 -23.36 -0.11 -5.90
N ASP A 32 -23.51 0.92 -5.06
CA ASP A 32 -22.71 2.14 -5.08
C ASP A 32 -21.19 1.88 -4.94
N TRP A 33 -20.42 2.50 -5.84
CA TRP A 33 -18.96 2.41 -5.85
C TRP A 33 -18.34 3.03 -4.61
N LYS A 34 -18.82 4.20 -4.17
CA LYS A 34 -18.22 4.93 -3.04
C LYS A 34 -18.28 4.11 -1.75
N THR A 35 -19.41 3.44 -1.52
CA THR A 35 -19.64 2.53 -0.40
C THR A 35 -18.74 1.31 -0.48
N LYS A 36 -18.69 0.61 -1.64
CA LYS A 36 -17.83 -0.56 -1.82
C LYS A 36 -16.35 -0.24 -1.65
N LYS A 37 -15.90 0.89 -2.20
CA LYS A 37 -14.54 1.41 -2.05
C LYS A 37 -14.20 1.66 -0.58
N THR A 38 -15.12 2.27 0.16
CA THR A 38 -14.96 2.53 1.60
C THR A 38 -14.85 1.23 2.38
N LEU A 39 -15.76 0.28 2.15
CA LEU A 39 -15.75 -1.03 2.79
C LEU A 39 -14.49 -1.83 2.43
N PHE A 40 -14.01 -1.74 1.20
CA PHE A 40 -12.75 -2.36 0.79
C PHE A 40 -11.57 -1.81 1.60
N GLY A 41 -11.48 -0.48 1.72
CA GLY A 41 -10.46 0.19 2.52
C GLY A 41 -10.50 -0.18 4.00
N LEU A 42 -11.69 -0.43 4.55
CA LEU A 42 -11.89 -0.78 5.96
C LEU A 42 -11.71 -2.27 6.27
N LEU A 43 -12.06 -3.16 5.34
CA LEU A 43 -12.11 -4.61 5.61
C LEU A 43 -11.02 -5.39 4.88
N VAL A 44 -10.73 -5.06 3.62
CA VAL A 44 -9.79 -5.84 2.79
C VAL A 44 -8.37 -5.31 2.91
N THR A 45 -8.18 -3.99 2.79
CA THR A 45 -6.86 -3.36 2.84
C THR A 45 -6.10 -3.67 4.14
N PRO A 46 -6.70 -3.66 5.36
CA PRO A 46 -6.00 -4.03 6.57
C PRO A 46 -5.53 -5.49 6.58
N VAL A 47 -6.32 -6.41 6.04
CA VAL A 47 -5.96 -7.84 5.97
C VAL A 47 -4.82 -8.08 5.00
N ALA A 48 -4.91 -7.47 3.80
CA ALA A 48 -3.92 -7.64 2.73
C ALA A 48 -2.58 -6.95 3.04
N LEU A 49 -2.62 -5.80 3.71
CA LEU A 49 -1.44 -4.98 4.02
C LEU A 49 -1.05 -5.07 5.51
N TYR A 50 -1.42 -6.13 6.21
CA TYR A 50 -1.04 -6.30 7.62
C TYR A 50 0.48 -6.44 7.74
N GLY A 51 1.11 -5.55 8.54
CA GLY A 51 2.55 -5.53 8.78
C GLY A 51 3.37 -5.06 7.58
N CYS A 52 2.74 -4.39 6.60
CA CYS A 52 3.43 -3.92 5.39
C CYS A 52 4.55 -2.93 5.70
N GLU A 53 4.55 -2.29 6.86
CA GLU A 53 5.64 -1.44 7.33
C GLU A 53 6.93 -2.25 7.47
N VAL A 54 6.83 -3.52 7.87
CA VAL A 54 7.99 -4.40 8.08
C VAL A 54 8.43 -5.06 6.78
N TRP A 55 7.50 -5.65 6.01
CA TRP A 55 7.84 -6.46 4.85
C TRP A 55 7.70 -5.75 3.49
N GLY A 56 7.06 -4.57 3.42
CA GLY A 56 6.68 -3.91 2.16
C GLY A 56 7.85 -3.60 1.22
N SER A 57 8.99 -3.14 1.77
CA SER A 57 10.20 -2.84 0.98
C SER A 57 10.91 -4.07 0.40
N SER A 58 10.61 -5.27 0.93
CA SER A 58 11.13 -6.53 0.40
C SER A 58 10.30 -7.11 -0.75
N VAL A 59 9.20 -6.44 -1.14
CA VAL A 59 8.28 -6.91 -2.16
C VAL A 59 8.75 -6.47 -3.55
N SER A 60 8.84 -7.42 -4.47
CA SER A 60 9.18 -7.12 -5.87
C SER A 60 8.01 -6.44 -6.59
N LYS A 61 8.27 -5.81 -7.75
CA LYS A 61 7.21 -5.26 -8.62
C LYS A 61 6.16 -6.31 -9.00
N HIS A 62 6.55 -7.59 -9.12
CA HIS A 62 5.61 -8.68 -9.35
C HIS A 62 4.75 -8.99 -8.11
N GLY A 63 5.35 -8.97 -6.92
CA GLY A 63 4.61 -9.17 -5.66
C GLY A 63 3.57 -8.08 -5.41
N TRP A 64 3.90 -6.82 -5.66
CA TRP A 64 2.93 -5.72 -5.60
C TRP A 64 1.81 -5.92 -6.61
N ARG A 65 2.12 -6.28 -7.86
CA ARG A 65 1.10 -6.62 -8.88
C ARG A 65 0.12 -7.70 -8.41
N GLN A 66 0.57 -8.71 -7.66
CA GLN A 66 -0.33 -9.74 -7.13
C GLN A 66 -1.30 -9.19 -6.08
N LEU A 67 -0.85 -8.27 -5.21
CA LEU A 67 -1.72 -7.58 -4.25
C LEU A 67 -2.72 -6.68 -4.97
N GLU A 68 -2.25 -5.88 -5.93
CA GLU A 68 -3.08 -4.95 -6.72
C GLU A 68 -4.18 -5.68 -7.51
N ARG A 69 -3.99 -6.96 -7.88
CA ARG A 69 -5.04 -7.75 -8.55
C ARG A 69 -6.32 -7.86 -7.71
N ILE A 70 -6.22 -7.82 -6.38
CA ILE A 70 -7.38 -7.85 -5.48
C ILE A 70 -8.22 -6.58 -5.68
N GLN A 71 -7.56 -5.41 -5.71
CA GLN A 71 -8.22 -4.12 -5.95
C GLN A 71 -8.72 -4.02 -7.40
N LYS A 72 -7.91 -4.40 -8.39
CA LYS A 72 -8.30 -4.45 -9.81
C LYS A 72 -9.56 -5.29 -10.02
N HIS A 73 -9.65 -6.45 -9.37
CA HIS A 73 -10.82 -7.31 -9.47
C HIS A 73 -12.07 -6.67 -8.88
N LEU A 74 -11.97 -5.96 -7.75
CA LEU A 74 -13.10 -5.21 -7.20
C LEU A 74 -13.58 -4.10 -8.16
N ILE A 75 -12.64 -3.31 -8.70
CA ILE A 75 -12.97 -2.21 -9.61
C ILE A 75 -13.67 -2.74 -10.86
N THR A 76 -13.05 -3.71 -11.55
CA THR A 76 -13.59 -4.27 -12.81
C THR A 76 -14.93 -4.97 -12.60
N SER A 77 -15.09 -5.73 -11.51
CA SER A 77 -16.37 -6.40 -11.20
C SER A 77 -17.50 -5.42 -10.86
N THR A 78 -17.17 -4.30 -10.21
CA THR A 78 -18.15 -3.29 -9.80
C THR A 78 -18.54 -2.37 -10.95
N LEU A 79 -17.55 -1.87 -11.71
CA LEU A 79 -17.76 -0.96 -12.83
C LEU A 79 -18.13 -1.68 -14.14
N LYS A 80 -18.11 -3.03 -14.15
CA LYS A 80 -18.39 -3.85 -15.34
C LYS A 80 -17.46 -3.57 -16.52
N VAL A 81 -16.22 -3.18 -16.22
CA VAL A 81 -15.17 -2.89 -17.20
C VAL A 81 -14.38 -4.17 -17.50
N LYS A 82 -13.91 -4.32 -18.75
CA LYS A 82 -13.07 -5.46 -19.15
C LYS A 82 -11.77 -5.51 -18.34
N SER A 83 -11.32 -6.72 -18.00
CA SER A 83 -10.07 -6.94 -17.25
C SER A 83 -8.80 -6.56 -18.03
N THR A 84 -8.91 -6.43 -19.36
CA THR A 84 -7.84 -6.02 -20.27
C THR A 84 -7.48 -4.55 -20.14
N VAL A 85 -8.34 -3.72 -19.53
CA VAL A 85 -8.04 -2.31 -19.31
C VAL A 85 -6.80 -2.16 -18.40
N PRO A 86 -5.84 -1.30 -18.77
CA PRO A 86 -4.68 -0.97 -17.95
C PRO A 86 -5.07 -0.58 -16.53
N TYR A 87 -4.24 -0.95 -15.55
CA TYR A 87 -4.60 -0.78 -14.14
C TYR A 87 -4.63 0.69 -13.73
N GLU A 88 -3.74 1.47 -14.32
CA GLU A 88 -3.57 2.91 -14.18
C GLU A 88 -4.87 3.65 -14.53
N ILE A 89 -5.49 3.29 -15.66
CA ILE A 89 -6.76 3.86 -16.11
C ILE A 89 -7.88 3.48 -15.14
N LEU A 90 -7.95 2.21 -14.73
CA LEU A 90 -8.95 1.76 -13.76
C LEU A 90 -8.86 2.52 -12.43
N LEU A 91 -7.66 2.83 -11.97
CA LEU A 91 -7.44 3.62 -10.76
C LEU A 91 -7.93 5.06 -10.91
N ALA A 92 -7.64 5.70 -12.05
CA ALA A 92 -8.08 7.05 -12.37
C ALA A 92 -9.62 7.14 -12.42
N GLU A 93 -10.26 6.27 -13.18
CA GLU A 93 -11.74 6.20 -13.29
C GLU A 93 -12.41 5.91 -11.94
N ALA A 94 -11.82 5.02 -11.14
CA ALA A 94 -12.31 4.69 -9.81
C ALA A 94 -11.98 5.76 -8.75
N GLY A 95 -11.20 6.78 -9.11
CA GLY A 95 -10.68 7.83 -8.24
C GLY A 95 -9.89 7.27 -7.05
N THR A 96 -9.20 6.15 -7.21
CA THR A 96 -8.51 5.43 -6.13
C THR A 96 -7.03 5.27 -6.43
N PHE A 97 -6.25 5.00 -5.38
CA PHE A 97 -4.80 4.82 -5.49
C PHE A 97 -4.43 3.34 -5.32
N PRO A 98 -3.24 2.93 -5.81
CA PRO A 98 -2.73 1.59 -5.59
C PRO A 98 -2.65 1.23 -4.11
N MET A 99 -2.77 -0.06 -3.80
CA MET A 99 -2.48 -0.60 -2.47
C MET A 99 -1.03 -0.34 -2.04
N GLU A 100 -0.07 -0.30 -2.98
CA GLU A 100 1.33 0.08 -2.71
C GLU A 100 1.42 1.48 -2.09
N ALA A 101 0.65 2.45 -2.59
CA ALA A 101 0.59 3.80 -2.02
C ALA A 101 0.07 3.76 -0.57
N SER A 102 -0.99 2.96 -0.32
CA SER A 102 -1.53 2.78 1.03
C SER A 102 -0.51 2.14 1.98
N ALA A 103 0.34 1.24 1.48
CA ALA A 103 1.39 0.62 2.26
C ALA A 103 2.52 1.60 2.61
N ILE A 104 2.92 2.46 1.67
CA ILE A 104 3.91 3.51 1.92
C ILE A 104 3.38 4.54 2.93
N THR A 105 2.10 4.94 2.82
CA THR A 105 1.47 5.81 3.82
C THR A 105 1.59 5.21 5.23
N ARG A 106 1.31 3.91 5.39
CA ARG A 106 1.44 3.21 6.68
C ARG A 106 2.88 3.16 7.18
N LEU A 107 3.84 2.90 6.29
CA LEU A 107 5.25 2.91 6.62
C LEU A 107 5.68 4.28 7.16
N ILE A 108 5.32 5.36 6.47
CA ILE A 108 5.68 6.73 6.89
C ILE A 108 5.03 7.06 8.23
N SER A 109 3.72 6.78 8.40
CA SER A 109 3.04 6.96 9.69
C SER A 109 3.71 6.18 10.83
N TYR A 110 4.17 4.95 10.56
CA TYR A 110 4.92 4.16 11.51
C TYR A 110 6.28 4.78 11.84
N LEU A 111 7.05 5.20 10.83
CA LEU A 111 8.34 5.84 11.02
C LEU A 111 8.22 7.16 11.80
N LYS A 112 7.22 7.99 11.52
CA LYS A 112 6.93 9.21 12.30
C LYS A 112 6.63 8.90 13.76
N LYS A 113 5.86 7.83 14.00
CA LYS A 113 5.63 7.34 15.36
C LYS A 113 6.93 6.86 16.01
N VAL A 114 7.86 6.28 15.25
CA VAL A 114 9.16 5.84 15.76
C VAL A 114 10.06 7.01 16.12
N GLU A 115 10.12 8.07 15.30
CA GLU A 115 10.85 9.30 15.60
C GLU A 115 10.40 9.94 16.92
N SER A 116 9.09 9.89 17.21
CA SER A 116 8.53 10.46 18.44
C SER A 116 8.67 9.57 19.68
N MET A 117 9.31 8.42 19.60
CA MET A 117 9.51 7.53 20.76
C MET A 117 10.66 8.01 21.65
N ASP A 118 10.71 7.49 22.87
CA ASP A 118 11.89 7.58 23.74
C ASP A 118 13.11 6.89 23.10
N ASN A 119 14.29 7.48 23.27
CA ASN A 119 15.57 6.99 22.73
C ASN A 119 15.95 5.60 23.26
N LEU A 120 15.41 5.19 24.43
CA LEU A 120 15.63 3.86 24.98
C LEU A 120 14.78 2.77 24.33
N ARG A 121 13.80 3.13 23.48
CA ARG A 121 12.97 2.11 22.84
C ARG A 121 13.71 1.47 21.67
N TRP A 122 13.72 0.14 21.67
CA TRP A 122 14.32 -0.66 20.60
C TRP A 122 13.97 -0.22 19.17
N PRO A 123 12.72 0.11 18.80
CA PRO A 123 12.43 0.55 17.44
C PRO A 123 13.17 1.83 17.05
N LYS A 124 13.30 2.80 17.97
CA LYS A 124 13.98 4.07 17.73
C LYS A 124 15.49 3.87 17.67
N MET A 125 16.03 3.12 18.62
CA MET A 125 17.43 2.69 18.59
C MET A 125 17.77 1.99 17.29
N VAL A 126 16.97 1.04 16.80
CA VAL A 126 17.27 0.30 15.55
C VAL A 126 17.16 1.19 14.29
N THR A 127 16.31 2.22 14.31
CA THR A 127 16.22 3.17 13.18
C THR A 127 17.33 4.20 13.16
N GLU A 128 17.78 4.65 14.34
CA GLU A 128 18.86 5.63 14.52
C GLU A 128 20.24 4.99 14.53
N ASP A 129 20.32 3.73 14.97
CA ASP A 129 21.55 2.95 14.96
C ASP A 129 22.01 2.88 13.51
N ASN A 130 23.05 3.67 13.28
CA ASN A 130 23.86 3.71 12.10
C ASN A 130 24.55 2.35 11.98
N LEU A 131 23.77 1.34 11.58
CA LEU A 131 24.19 0.12 10.92
C LEU A 131 24.82 0.48 9.55
N GLU A 132 25.54 1.59 9.46
CA GLU A 132 26.30 2.12 8.34
C GLU A 132 27.21 1.05 7.77
N ARG A 133 27.81 0.22 8.65
CA ARG A 133 28.64 -0.93 8.29
C ARG A 133 27.88 -2.08 7.59
N ARG A 134 26.55 -2.15 7.70
CA ARG A 134 25.75 -3.18 7.03
C ARG A 134 25.28 -2.69 5.66
N LYS A 135 25.59 -3.48 4.62
CA LYS A 135 25.18 -3.22 3.23
C LYS A 135 23.66 -3.28 3.02
N LYS A 136 22.93 -4.02 3.87
CA LYS A 136 21.46 -4.22 3.76
C LYS A 136 20.79 -4.03 5.12
N THR A 137 20.25 -2.85 5.37
CA THR A 137 19.43 -2.54 6.56
C THR A 137 17.98 -2.35 6.16
N TRP A 138 17.05 -2.60 7.07
CA TRP A 138 15.62 -2.34 6.84
C TRP A 138 15.34 -0.89 6.41
N MET A 139 15.97 0.10 7.07
CA MET A 139 15.78 1.52 6.72
C MET A 139 16.29 1.85 5.31
N LYS A 140 17.50 1.42 4.93
CA LYS A 140 18.01 1.55 3.54
C LYS A 140 17.07 0.93 2.50
N GLN A 141 16.45 -0.23 2.79
CA GLN A 141 15.47 -0.86 1.89
C GLN A 141 14.20 -0.03 1.75
N ASN A 142 13.68 0.50 2.87
CA ASN A 142 12.53 1.40 2.88
C ASN A 142 12.81 2.71 2.14
N ASN A 143 13.98 3.33 2.36
CA ASN A 143 14.39 4.54 1.63
C ASN A 143 14.47 4.27 0.14
N LYS A 144 15.05 3.14 -0.29
CA LYS A 144 15.06 2.74 -1.70
C LYS A 144 13.64 2.58 -2.26
N TRP A 145 12.72 1.99 -1.48
CA TRP A 145 11.33 1.80 -1.88
C TRP A 145 10.57 3.13 -2.00
N MET A 146 10.76 4.07 -1.06
CA MET A 146 10.19 5.42 -1.11
C MET A 146 10.78 6.25 -2.26
N ASN A 147 12.10 6.22 -2.44
CA ASN A 147 12.80 6.96 -3.49
C ASN A 147 12.38 6.53 -4.89
N LYS A 148 12.00 5.26 -5.10
CA LYS A 148 11.41 4.78 -6.36
C LYS A 148 10.19 5.62 -6.78
N TRP A 149 9.44 6.13 -5.81
CA TRP A 149 8.25 6.95 -6.03
C TRP A 149 8.52 8.45 -5.82
N GLY A 150 9.78 8.88 -5.73
CA GLY A 150 10.14 10.27 -5.48
C GLY A 150 9.72 10.80 -4.11
N ILE A 151 9.56 9.90 -3.14
CA ILE A 151 9.18 10.22 -1.75
C ILE A 151 10.43 10.33 -0.90
N ASN A 152 10.62 11.50 -0.29
CA ASN A 152 11.65 11.74 0.72
C ASN A 152 10.98 11.78 2.11
N PHE A 153 11.44 10.92 3.02
CA PHE A 153 10.86 10.82 4.36
C PHE A 153 11.00 12.12 5.18
N GLN A 154 12.10 12.87 5.01
CA GLN A 154 12.32 14.11 5.75
C GLN A 154 11.36 15.24 5.33
N GLU A 155 10.88 15.20 4.08
CA GLU A 155 9.89 16.14 3.55
C GLU A 155 8.45 15.72 3.87
N CYS A 156 8.25 14.53 4.45
CA CYS A 156 6.91 14.03 4.73
C CYS A 156 6.27 14.78 5.92
N PRO A 157 4.99 15.16 5.80
CA PRO A 157 4.27 15.81 6.88
C PRO A 157 4.05 14.87 8.08
N ASN A 158 3.65 15.42 9.23
CA ASN A 158 3.45 14.63 10.45
C ASN A 158 2.02 14.10 10.60
N ASN A 159 1.02 14.74 9.97
CA ASN A 159 -0.37 14.33 10.07
C ASN A 159 -0.70 13.18 9.10
N ASN A 160 -1.35 12.11 9.56
CA ASN A 160 -1.73 10.96 8.73
C ASN A 160 -2.55 11.32 7.48
N ARG A 161 -3.42 12.33 7.56
CA ARG A 161 -4.20 12.81 6.41
C ARG A 161 -3.30 13.48 5.37
N GLU A 162 -2.36 14.30 5.83
CA GLU A 162 -1.40 14.99 4.97
C GLU A 162 -0.39 14.01 4.36
N ILE A 163 0.10 13.03 5.14
CA ILE A 163 0.98 11.96 4.64
C ILE A 163 0.28 11.22 3.50
N LYS A 164 -0.98 10.85 3.70
CA LYS A 164 -1.78 10.18 2.68
C LYS A 164 -1.86 11.02 1.40
N ASN A 165 -2.19 12.30 1.52
CA ASN A 165 -2.29 13.20 0.37
C ASN A 165 -0.95 13.36 -0.35
N TYR A 166 0.15 13.55 0.40
CA TYR A 166 1.51 13.67 -0.14
C TYR A 166 1.91 12.42 -0.93
N VAL A 167 1.72 11.23 -0.35
CA VAL A 167 2.05 9.96 -1.02
C VAL A 167 1.19 9.78 -2.27
N MET A 168 -0.11 10.07 -2.17
CA MET A 168 -1.03 9.97 -3.30
C MET A 168 -0.62 10.87 -4.47
N GLU A 169 -0.18 12.09 -4.20
CA GLU A 169 0.29 13.01 -5.22
C GLU A 169 1.58 12.51 -5.89
N LYS A 170 2.54 12.01 -5.11
CA LYS A 170 3.79 11.42 -5.65
C LYS A 170 3.51 10.23 -6.59
N PHE A 171 2.58 9.35 -6.19
CA PHE A 171 2.14 8.25 -7.06
C PHE A 171 1.43 8.75 -8.32
N ARG A 172 0.58 9.78 -8.19
CA ARG A 172 -0.09 10.39 -9.34
C ARG A 172 0.94 10.87 -10.35
N THR A 173 1.89 11.72 -9.93
CA THR A 173 2.91 12.26 -10.82
C THR A 173 3.72 11.15 -11.49
N ALA A 174 4.21 10.17 -10.72
CA ALA A 174 5.02 9.08 -11.25
C ALA A 174 4.28 8.23 -12.31
N MET A 175 3.01 7.91 -12.07
CA MET A 175 2.22 7.06 -12.95
C MET A 175 1.90 7.75 -14.30
N TRP A 176 1.74 9.07 -14.31
CA TRP A 176 1.50 9.83 -15.55
C TRP A 176 2.81 10.14 -16.31
N THR A 177 3.93 10.32 -15.62
CA THR A 177 5.23 10.52 -16.27
C THR A 177 5.75 9.26 -16.97
N GLU A 178 5.49 8.06 -16.42
CA GLU A 178 5.87 6.79 -17.05
C GLU A 178 5.07 6.47 -18.33
N GLN A 179 3.99 7.22 -18.63
CA GLN A 179 3.15 6.99 -19.83
C GLN A 179 3.48 7.91 -21.02
N MET A 180 4.27 8.97 -20.83
CA MET A 180 4.59 9.95 -21.88
C MET A 180 6.05 9.87 -22.38
N GLY A 181 6.83 8.88 -21.93
CA GLY A 181 8.19 8.59 -22.40
C GLY A 181 8.28 7.18 -22.96
#